data_AF-A0A938EQ57-F1
#
_entry.id   AF-A0A938EQ57-F1
#
_cell.length_a   1.000
_cell.length_b   1.000
_cell.length_c   1.000
_cell.angle_alpha   90.00
_cell.angle_beta   90.00
_cell.angle_gamma   90.00
#
_symmetry.space_group_name_H-M   'P 1'
#
loop_
_entity.id
_entity.type
_entity.pdbx_description
1 polymer ?
#
loop_
_entity_poly.entity_id
_entity_poly.type
_entity_poly.pdbx_seq_one_letter_code
_entity_poly.pdbx_strand_id
1 'polypeptide(L)'
;MGAITTLAKRVNTFAKDTRKHHEETLEGGVIAILPGDPVLTGALSDLLGIPVGDRPHADLVIIPLGPGDDATSAAREAAARARQDLRTLVVVICPDTRRGAREAQVLAEPDVTIGDLVFAPDATGEASLGAITDGIIRALGSHKVPAARRYPPLRDAVRRSIVSTAARESAVAGALNWFPGASASQLAMVVQSGSADGHQLSARRVPEVAAAVASGLVIAAVARGASRVVPAPRWLVRGAIAWGATVALAAATERISHQMGEDNLPADARSALRSLLARVRKGRKEKD
;
A
#
# COMPACT_ATOMS: atom_id res chain seq x y z
N MET A 1 -22.63 -26.37 5.25
CA MET A 1 -21.27 -26.88 5.52
C MET A 1 -20.31 -26.67 4.35
N GLY A 2 -20.69 -26.97 3.10
CA GLY A 2 -19.78 -26.89 1.92
C GLY A 2 -19.20 -25.50 1.58
N ALA A 3 -19.96 -24.41 1.71
CA ALA A 3 -19.47 -23.07 1.34
C ALA A 3 -18.34 -22.55 2.28
N ILE A 4 -18.34 -22.98 3.54
CA ILE A 4 -17.37 -22.53 4.56
C ILE A 4 -16.02 -23.22 4.36
N THR A 5 -16.03 -24.51 4.00
CA THR A 5 -14.82 -25.26 3.65
C THR A 5 -14.21 -24.76 2.34
N THR A 6 -15.02 -24.38 1.35
CA THR A 6 -14.52 -23.76 0.10
C THR A 6 -13.87 -22.40 0.34
N LEU A 7 -14.46 -21.57 1.21
CA LEU A 7 -13.88 -20.28 1.61
C LEU A 7 -12.55 -20.47 2.35
N ALA A 8 -12.50 -21.40 3.32
CA ALA A 8 -11.29 -21.70 4.06
C ALA A 8 -10.16 -22.25 3.17
N LYS A 9 -10.50 -23.09 2.17
CA LYS A 9 -9.53 -23.61 1.20
C LYS A 9 -8.99 -22.50 0.30
N ARG A 10 -9.86 -21.61 -0.21
CA ARG A 10 -9.45 -20.47 -1.05
C ARG A 10 -8.62 -19.44 -0.29
N VAL A 11 -8.97 -19.14 0.97
CA VAL A 11 -8.16 -18.27 1.84
C VAL A 11 -6.80 -18.90 2.12
N ASN A 12 -6.72 -20.21 2.35
CA ASN A 12 -5.46 -20.90 2.59
C ASN A 12 -4.56 -20.98 1.34
N THR A 13 -5.13 -21.17 0.16
CA THR A 13 -4.37 -21.14 -1.11
C THR A 13 -3.91 -19.72 -1.42
N PHE A 14 -4.80 -18.72 -1.29
CA PHE A 14 -4.44 -17.31 -1.49
C PHE A 14 -3.37 -16.86 -0.48
N ALA A 15 -3.47 -17.28 0.78
CA ALA A 15 -2.46 -17.00 1.81
C ALA A 15 -1.13 -17.70 1.54
N LYS A 16 -1.12 -18.88 0.91
CA LYS A 16 0.12 -19.58 0.52
C LYS A 16 0.80 -18.93 -0.68
N ASP A 17 0.04 -18.56 -1.71
CA ASP A 17 0.58 -17.87 -2.89
C ASP A 17 1.06 -16.47 -2.53
N THR A 18 0.30 -15.74 -1.71
CA THR A 18 0.77 -14.44 -1.21
C THR A 18 1.94 -14.59 -0.26
N ARG A 19 1.99 -15.60 0.62
CA ARG A 19 3.14 -15.81 1.52
C ARG A 19 4.43 -16.11 0.76
N LYS A 20 4.40 -16.92 -0.30
CA LYS A 20 5.61 -17.24 -1.07
C LYS A 20 6.14 -16.03 -1.83
N HIS A 21 5.26 -15.27 -2.49
CA HIS A 21 5.65 -13.97 -3.08
C HIS A 21 6.07 -12.96 -2.02
N HIS A 22 5.43 -12.93 -0.85
CA HIS A 22 5.72 -11.95 0.21
C HIS A 22 7.03 -12.25 0.91
N GLU A 23 7.38 -13.52 1.16
CA GLU A 23 8.68 -13.91 1.71
C GLU A 23 9.83 -13.60 0.74
N GLU A 24 9.64 -13.79 -0.58
CA GLU A 24 10.59 -13.36 -1.62
C GLU A 24 10.66 -11.81 -1.74
N THR A 25 9.58 -11.09 -1.42
CA THR A 25 9.54 -9.61 -1.43
C THR A 25 10.09 -8.98 -0.14
N LEU A 26 10.42 -9.76 0.90
CA LEU A 26 10.98 -9.20 2.14
C LEU A 26 12.49 -8.90 2.05
N GLU A 27 13.17 -9.48 1.06
CA GLU A 27 14.55 -9.14 0.68
C GLU A 27 14.51 -8.07 -0.41
N GLY A 28 14.57 -6.79 -0.02
CA GLY A 28 14.56 -5.67 -0.97
C GLY A 28 14.26 -4.33 -0.31
N GLY A 29 13.80 -3.37 -1.11
CA GLY A 29 13.49 -2.01 -0.68
C GLY A 29 14.71 -1.14 -0.38
N VAL A 30 15.87 -1.42 -0.98
CA VAL A 30 17.05 -0.56 -0.90
C VAL A 30 16.86 0.65 -1.80
N ILE A 31 16.96 1.84 -1.23
CA ILE A 31 16.86 3.09 -1.97
C ILE A 31 18.24 3.77 -1.97
N ALA A 32 18.64 4.32 -3.11
CA ALA A 32 19.81 5.17 -3.26
C ALA A 32 19.41 6.55 -3.77
N ILE A 33 20.10 7.59 -3.31
CA ILE A 33 19.92 8.96 -3.78
C ILE A 33 21.22 9.35 -4.48
N LEU A 34 21.15 9.63 -5.78
CA LEU A 34 22.32 10.11 -6.52
C LEU A 34 22.64 11.55 -6.15
N PRO A 35 23.93 11.95 -6.21
CA PRO A 35 24.29 13.35 -6.05
C PRO A 35 23.66 14.18 -7.18
N GLY A 36 23.05 15.31 -6.81
CA GLY A 36 22.50 16.31 -7.73
C GLY A 36 22.46 17.67 -7.03
N ASP A 37 21.38 18.42 -7.21
CA ASP A 37 21.16 19.66 -6.46
C ASP A 37 21.33 19.45 -4.94
N PRO A 38 22.22 20.19 -4.25
CA PRO A 38 22.57 19.91 -2.86
C PRO A 38 21.41 20.18 -1.89
N VAL A 39 20.52 21.12 -2.22
CA VAL A 39 19.37 21.45 -1.37
C VAL A 39 18.34 20.34 -1.44
N LEU A 40 18.00 19.90 -2.65
CA LEU A 40 17.06 18.80 -2.87
C LEU A 40 17.62 17.47 -2.36
N THR A 41 18.88 17.21 -2.66
CA THR A 41 19.57 15.99 -2.20
C THR A 41 19.61 15.93 -0.68
N GLY A 42 19.90 17.06 -0.01
CA GLY A 42 19.85 17.18 1.45
C GLY A 42 18.44 16.96 2.00
N ALA A 43 17.44 17.62 1.42
CA ALA A 43 16.04 17.47 1.83
C ALA A 43 15.54 16.02 1.70
N LEU A 44 15.88 15.33 0.61
CA LEU A 44 15.52 13.92 0.40
C LEU A 44 16.27 12.99 1.36
N SER A 45 17.56 13.25 1.59
CA SER A 45 18.37 12.50 2.54
C SER A 45 17.79 12.62 3.95
N ASP A 46 17.44 13.83 4.37
CA ASP A 46 16.86 14.11 5.69
C ASP A 46 15.45 13.51 5.82
N LEU A 47 14.63 13.63 4.79
CA LEU A 47 13.26 13.09 4.77
C LEU A 47 13.25 11.56 4.86
N LEU A 48 14.15 10.88 4.14
CA LEU A 48 14.16 9.43 4.05
C LEU A 48 15.11 8.77 5.07
N GLY A 49 16.03 9.54 5.65
CA GLY A 49 17.14 9.02 6.46
C GLY A 49 18.12 8.19 5.61
N ILE A 50 18.33 8.57 4.35
CA ILE A 50 19.14 7.81 3.38
C ILE A 50 20.37 8.63 3.02
N PRO A 51 21.60 8.12 3.24
CA PRO A 51 22.79 8.84 2.84
C PRO A 51 22.90 8.88 1.31
N VAL A 52 23.37 10.02 0.81
CA VAL A 52 23.64 10.29 -0.60
C VAL A 52 24.77 9.41 -1.10
N GLY A 53 24.58 8.82 -2.28
CA GLY A 53 25.57 7.98 -2.93
C GLY A 53 24.94 6.83 -3.70
N ASP A 54 25.66 6.34 -4.70
CA ASP A 54 25.26 5.15 -5.44
C ASP A 54 25.40 3.90 -4.56
N ARG A 55 24.54 2.93 -4.79
CA ARG A 55 24.57 1.64 -4.10
C ARG A 55 24.42 0.53 -5.13
N PRO A 56 25.35 -0.45 -5.18
CA PRO A 56 25.38 -1.48 -6.22
C PRO A 56 24.18 -2.44 -6.23
N HIS A 57 23.23 -2.31 -5.30
CA HIS A 57 22.02 -3.15 -5.19
C HIS A 57 20.79 -2.33 -4.76
N ALA A 58 20.64 -1.11 -5.28
CA ALA A 58 19.44 -0.31 -5.03
C ALA A 58 18.26 -0.83 -5.86
N ASP A 59 17.15 -1.14 -5.20
CA ASP A 59 15.87 -1.47 -5.83
C ASP A 59 15.17 -0.23 -6.41
N LEU A 60 15.52 0.96 -5.91
CA LEU A 60 15.11 2.24 -6.44
C LEU A 60 16.25 3.26 -6.35
N VAL A 61 16.52 3.91 -7.47
CA VAL A 61 17.47 5.03 -7.54
C VAL A 61 16.71 6.33 -7.72
N ILE A 62 16.96 7.30 -6.85
CA ILE A 62 16.37 8.63 -6.91
C ILE A 62 17.39 9.60 -7.52
N ILE A 63 17.00 10.28 -8.59
CA ILE A 63 17.81 11.30 -9.26
C ILE A 63 17.20 12.68 -8.94
N PRO A 64 17.76 13.43 -7.98
CA PRO A 64 17.31 14.78 -7.68
C PRO A 64 17.73 15.74 -8.81
N LEU A 65 16.77 16.45 -9.38
CA LEU A 65 16.98 17.47 -10.42
C LEU A 65 16.49 18.83 -9.93
N GLY A 66 17.42 19.72 -9.60
CA GLY A 66 17.14 21.09 -9.21
C GLY A 66 16.95 22.05 -10.39
N PRO A 67 16.62 23.33 -10.12
CA PRO A 67 16.34 24.33 -11.15
C PRO A 67 17.53 24.59 -12.09
N GLY A 68 18.76 24.45 -11.59
CA GLY A 68 20.00 24.68 -12.33
C GLY A 68 20.60 23.43 -12.99
N ASP A 69 20.06 22.25 -12.70
CA ASP A 69 20.63 20.98 -13.18
C ASP A 69 20.26 20.70 -14.64
N ASP A 70 21.12 19.95 -15.32
CA ASP A 70 20.88 19.47 -16.69
C ASP A 70 19.93 18.27 -16.69
N ALA A 71 18.69 18.52 -17.14
CA ALA A 71 17.66 17.49 -17.27
C ALA A 71 18.08 16.38 -18.23
N THR A 72 18.86 16.69 -19.26
CA THR A 72 19.28 15.73 -20.29
C THR A 72 20.23 14.70 -19.70
N SER A 73 21.21 15.16 -18.91
CA SER A 73 22.14 14.26 -18.22
C SER A 73 21.43 13.36 -17.22
N ALA A 74 20.48 13.90 -16.44
CA ALA A 74 19.65 13.10 -15.52
C ALA A 74 18.78 12.07 -16.27
N ALA A 75 18.20 12.46 -17.41
CA ALA A 75 17.40 11.56 -18.24
C ALA A 75 18.24 10.42 -18.83
N ARG A 76 19.47 10.71 -19.28
CA ARG A 76 20.41 9.69 -19.78
C ARG A 76 20.82 8.71 -18.69
N GLU A 77 21.08 9.20 -17.48
CA GLU A 77 21.38 8.33 -16.33
C GLU A 77 20.17 7.45 -15.99
N ALA A 78 18.97 8.02 -15.97
CA ALA A 78 17.74 7.25 -15.76
C ALA A 78 17.53 6.19 -16.84
N ALA A 79 17.73 6.53 -18.11
CA ALA A 79 17.64 5.61 -19.24
C ALA A 79 18.70 4.50 -19.16
N ALA A 80 19.94 4.85 -18.83
CA ALA A 80 21.03 3.88 -18.68
C ALA A 80 20.73 2.85 -17.59
N ARG A 81 20.14 3.29 -16.46
CA ARG A 81 19.72 2.39 -15.37
C ARG A 81 18.47 1.59 -15.71
N ALA A 82 17.50 2.18 -16.40
CA ALA A 82 16.33 1.46 -16.90
C ALA A 82 16.74 0.29 -17.81
N ARG A 83 17.76 0.47 -18.67
CA ARG A 83 18.34 -0.62 -19.50
C ARG A 83 19.00 -1.75 -18.70
N GLN A 84 19.36 -1.48 -17.45
CA GLN A 84 19.90 -2.47 -16.51
C GLN A 84 18.81 -3.09 -15.63
N ASP A 85 17.53 -2.89 -15.97
CA ASP A 85 16.36 -3.32 -15.19
C ASP A 85 16.33 -2.72 -13.77
N LEU A 86 16.99 -1.57 -13.58
CA LEU A 86 16.97 -0.82 -12.33
C LEU A 86 15.85 0.21 -12.34
N ARG A 87 15.03 0.21 -11.29
CA ARG A 87 13.95 1.19 -11.15
C ARG A 87 14.54 2.54 -10.79
N THR A 88 14.13 3.56 -11.52
CA THR A 88 14.63 4.92 -11.33
C THR A 88 13.46 5.88 -11.14
N LEU A 89 13.63 6.86 -10.27
CA LEU A 89 12.70 7.96 -10.06
C LEU A 89 13.46 9.28 -10.18
N VAL A 90 13.10 10.08 -11.19
CA VAL A 90 13.63 11.43 -11.36
C VAL A 90 12.71 12.40 -10.62
N VAL A 91 13.26 13.05 -9.59
CA VAL A 91 12.55 14.06 -8.79
C VAL A 91 12.95 15.43 -9.29
N VAL A 92 12.03 16.10 -9.98
CA VAL A 92 12.26 17.40 -10.60
C VAL A 92 11.65 18.50 -9.75
N ILE A 93 12.50 19.42 -9.28
CA ILE A 93 12.07 20.64 -8.60
C ILE A 93 12.04 21.79 -9.60
N CYS A 94 10.84 22.19 -9.97
CA CYS A 94 10.66 23.35 -10.83
C CYS A 94 9.30 24.00 -10.62
N PRO A 95 9.18 25.33 -10.80
CA PRO A 95 7.88 25.99 -10.84
C PRO A 95 6.98 25.38 -11.91
N ASP A 96 5.67 25.37 -11.67
CA ASP A 96 4.66 24.82 -12.60
C ASP A 96 4.77 25.37 -14.02
N THR A 97 5.18 26.63 -14.16
CA THR A 97 5.38 27.30 -15.45
C THR A 97 6.49 26.68 -16.30
N ARG A 98 7.46 25.98 -15.69
CA ARG A 98 8.58 25.32 -16.37
C ARG A 98 8.42 23.81 -16.45
N ARG A 99 7.37 23.26 -15.84
CA ARG A 99 7.10 21.81 -15.80
C ARG A 99 7.09 21.19 -17.20
N GLY A 100 6.28 21.73 -18.12
CA GLY A 100 6.14 21.16 -19.46
C GLY A 100 7.45 21.12 -20.26
N ALA A 101 8.30 22.14 -20.12
CA ALA A 101 9.59 22.19 -20.80
C ALA A 101 10.58 21.16 -20.19
N ARG A 102 10.62 21.04 -18.86
CA ARG A 102 11.47 20.04 -18.17
C ARG A 102 10.99 18.62 -18.45
N GLU A 103 9.68 18.39 -18.45
CA GLU A 103 9.07 17.11 -18.79
C GLU A 103 9.43 16.68 -20.21
N ALA A 104 9.30 17.57 -21.19
CA ALA A 104 9.69 17.28 -22.58
C ALA A 104 11.20 16.98 -22.73
N GLN A 105 12.07 17.64 -21.95
CA GLN A 105 13.51 17.36 -21.96
C GLN A 105 13.83 15.96 -21.42
N VAL A 106 13.18 15.56 -20.32
CA VAL A 106 13.44 14.25 -19.71
C VAL A 106 12.82 13.11 -20.54
N LEU A 107 11.61 13.31 -21.06
CA LEU A 107 10.92 12.33 -21.92
C LEU A 107 11.46 12.26 -23.35
N ALA A 108 12.41 13.12 -23.71
CA ALA A 108 13.13 12.99 -24.98
C ALA A 108 14.01 11.73 -25.01
N GLU A 109 14.39 11.20 -23.83
CA GLU A 109 15.11 9.93 -23.73
C GLU A 109 14.15 8.73 -23.83
N PRO A 110 14.36 7.79 -24.78
CA PRO A 110 13.36 6.76 -25.12
C PRO A 110 12.98 5.80 -23.99
N ASP A 111 13.89 5.58 -23.04
CA ASP A 111 13.72 4.60 -21.96
C ASP A 111 13.17 5.24 -20.67
N VAL A 112 12.84 6.53 -20.69
CA VAL A 112 12.25 7.24 -19.56
C VAL A 112 10.75 7.45 -19.80
N THR A 113 9.93 7.07 -18.83
CA THR A 113 8.48 7.22 -18.91
C THR A 113 7.95 8.26 -17.93
N ILE A 114 6.71 8.71 -18.16
CA ILE A 114 5.99 9.60 -17.24
C ILE A 114 5.90 9.00 -15.82
N GLY A 115 5.85 7.66 -15.71
CA GLY A 115 5.79 6.97 -14.43
C GLY A 115 7.03 7.18 -13.55
N ASP A 116 8.17 7.42 -14.20
CA ASP A 116 9.50 7.58 -13.61
C ASP A 116 9.77 9.04 -13.19
N LEU A 117 8.80 9.93 -13.40
CA LEU A 117 8.91 11.35 -13.10
C LEU A 117 8.03 11.76 -11.93
N VAL A 118 8.57 12.63 -11.08
CA VAL A 118 7.80 13.40 -10.10
C VAL A 118 8.20 14.85 -10.21
N PHE A 119 7.19 15.71 -10.30
CA PHE A 119 7.37 17.15 -10.25
C PHE A 119 6.92 17.67 -8.89
N ALA A 120 7.75 18.49 -8.29
CA ALA A 120 7.40 19.26 -7.11
C ALA A 120 7.79 20.73 -7.33
N PRO A 121 6.93 21.69 -6.93
CA PRO A 121 7.23 23.11 -7.10
C PRO A 121 8.42 23.58 -6.26
N ASP A 122 8.69 22.90 -5.15
CA ASP A 122 9.74 23.23 -4.20
C ASP A 122 10.18 21.98 -3.42
N ALA A 123 11.32 22.05 -2.71
CA ALA A 123 11.93 20.88 -2.07
C ALA A 123 11.45 20.61 -0.62
N THR A 124 10.71 21.51 0.02
CA THR A 124 10.47 21.47 1.48
C THR A 124 9.01 21.61 1.89
N GLY A 125 8.15 22.05 0.99
CA GLY A 125 6.73 22.27 1.19
C GLY A 125 5.99 20.95 1.38
N GLU A 126 5.05 20.93 2.31
CA GLU A 126 4.34 19.71 2.71
C GLU A 126 3.66 19.00 1.53
N ALA A 127 3.04 19.76 0.62
CA ALA A 127 2.44 19.23 -0.60
C ALA A 127 3.48 18.59 -1.54
N SER A 128 4.64 19.23 -1.69
CA SER A 128 5.77 18.75 -2.48
C SER A 128 6.34 17.46 -1.90
N LEU A 129 6.56 17.42 -0.59
CA LEU A 129 7.00 16.22 0.12
C LEU A 129 6.00 15.07 -0.02
N GLY A 130 4.69 15.36 0.04
CA GLY A 130 3.64 14.39 -0.22
C GLY A 130 3.73 13.79 -1.63
N ALA A 131 3.87 14.64 -2.65
CA ALA A 131 3.98 14.21 -4.05
C ALA A 131 5.24 13.38 -4.32
N ILE A 132 6.38 13.78 -3.75
CA ILE A 132 7.65 13.04 -3.80
C ILE A 132 7.48 11.67 -3.14
N THR A 133 6.91 11.63 -1.94
CA THR A 133 6.71 10.38 -1.19
C THR A 133 5.79 9.42 -1.95
N ASP A 134 4.68 9.91 -2.49
CA ASP A 134 3.76 9.12 -3.30
C ASP A 134 4.43 8.59 -4.58
N GLY A 135 5.30 9.41 -5.18
CA GLY A 135 6.15 9.03 -6.31
C GLY A 135 7.11 7.90 -5.98
N ILE A 136 7.82 8.00 -4.85
CA ILE A 136 8.73 6.95 -4.34
C ILE A 136 7.96 5.64 -4.13
N ILE A 137 6.80 5.70 -3.47
CA ILE A 137 5.99 4.50 -3.21
C ILE A 137 5.50 3.86 -4.50
N ARG A 138 5.12 4.67 -5.49
CA ARG A 138 4.72 4.19 -6.81
C ARG A 138 5.88 3.50 -7.52
N ALA A 139 7.06 4.12 -7.54
CA ALA A 139 8.26 3.58 -8.19
C ALA A 139 8.73 2.26 -7.54
N LEU A 140 8.66 2.17 -6.22
CA LEU A 140 8.99 0.95 -5.46
C LEU A 140 8.07 -0.24 -5.81
N GLY A 141 6.81 0.01 -6.15
CA GLY A 141 5.87 -1.04 -6.55
C GLY A 141 5.71 -2.13 -5.48
N SER A 142 6.15 -3.35 -5.77
CA SER A 142 6.16 -4.50 -4.85
C SER A 142 7.13 -4.29 -3.67
N HIS A 143 8.22 -3.54 -3.85
CA HIS A 143 9.26 -3.32 -2.84
C HIS A 143 8.91 -2.22 -1.82
N LYS A 144 7.69 -1.67 -1.83
CA LYS A 144 7.28 -0.62 -0.88
C LYS A 144 7.24 -1.10 0.58
N VAL A 145 6.85 -2.36 0.80
CA VAL A 145 6.78 -2.97 2.15
C VAL A 145 8.16 -3.19 2.77
N PRO A 146 9.12 -3.84 2.09
CA PRO A 146 10.47 -3.97 2.65
C PRO A 146 11.18 -2.61 2.77
N ALA A 147 10.91 -1.65 1.87
CA ALA A 147 11.42 -0.29 1.98
C ALA A 147 10.92 0.43 3.25
N ALA A 148 9.62 0.35 3.55
CA ALA A 148 9.06 0.90 4.80
C ALA A 148 9.66 0.27 6.07
N ARG A 149 9.99 -1.02 6.00
CA ARG A 149 10.66 -1.71 7.12
C ARG A 149 12.06 -1.16 7.35
N ARG A 150 12.81 -0.92 6.27
CA ARG A 150 14.20 -0.41 6.29
C ARG A 150 14.28 1.09 6.59
N TYR A 151 13.32 1.88 6.11
CA TYR A 151 13.26 3.33 6.25
C TYR A 151 12.00 3.73 7.02
N PRO A 152 12.07 3.90 8.36
CA PRO A 152 10.93 4.25 9.19
C PRO A 152 10.10 5.46 8.72
N PRO A 153 10.69 6.53 8.14
CA PRO A 153 9.92 7.66 7.63
C PRO A 153 8.90 7.30 6.54
N LEU A 154 9.08 6.18 5.82
CA LEU A 154 8.17 5.74 4.76
C LEU A 154 6.96 4.94 5.29
N ARG A 155 6.96 4.50 6.56
CA ARG A 155 5.94 3.56 7.08
C ARG A 155 4.52 4.08 6.95
N ASP A 156 4.28 5.30 7.38
CA ASP A 156 2.93 5.89 7.38
C ASP A 156 2.41 6.10 5.96
N ALA A 157 3.30 6.53 5.05
CA ALA A 157 2.94 6.73 3.66
C ALA A 157 2.68 5.39 2.93
N VAL A 158 3.50 4.37 3.18
CA VAL A 158 3.28 3.01 2.65
C VAL A 158 2.00 2.39 3.21
N ARG A 159 1.73 2.54 4.51
CA ARG A 159 0.48 2.09 5.14
C ARG A 159 -0.74 2.74 4.47
N ARG A 160 -0.74 4.07 4.31
CA ARG A 160 -1.80 4.80 3.59
C ARG A 160 -1.99 4.30 2.15
N SER A 161 -0.89 4.04 1.44
CA SER A 161 -0.93 3.50 0.06
C SER A 161 -1.54 2.10 0.00
N ILE A 162 -1.19 1.21 0.94
CA ILE A 162 -1.74 -0.15 1.05
C ILE A 162 -3.24 -0.09 1.32
N VAL A 163 -3.67 0.73 2.28
CA VAL A 163 -5.10 0.91 2.62
C VAL A 163 -5.88 1.48 1.44
N SER A 164 -5.35 2.52 0.79
CA SER A 164 -5.97 3.16 -0.38
C SER A 164 -6.16 2.16 -1.53
N THR A 165 -5.14 1.36 -1.84
CA THR A 165 -5.19 0.34 -2.89
C THR A 165 -6.25 -0.71 -2.55
N ALA A 166 -6.22 -1.26 -1.34
CA ALA A 166 -7.17 -2.28 -0.93
C ALA A 166 -8.61 -1.77 -0.88
N ALA A 167 -8.81 -0.51 -0.49
CA ALA A 167 -10.13 0.12 -0.47
C ALA A 167 -10.66 0.31 -1.89
N ARG A 168 -9.83 0.76 -2.85
CA ARG A 168 -10.20 0.88 -4.27
C ARG A 168 -10.55 -0.47 -4.89
N GLU A 169 -9.72 -1.49 -4.69
CA GLU A 169 -10.00 -2.85 -5.17
C GLU A 169 -11.29 -3.41 -4.58
N SER A 170 -11.53 -3.16 -3.28
CA SER A 170 -12.77 -3.55 -2.61
C SER A 170 -13.97 -2.76 -3.17
N ALA A 171 -13.81 -1.49 -3.53
CA ALA A 171 -14.86 -0.72 -4.18
C ALA A 171 -15.27 -1.33 -5.53
N VAL A 172 -14.28 -1.66 -6.37
CA VAL A 172 -14.50 -2.28 -7.68
C VAL A 172 -15.16 -3.64 -7.54
N ALA A 173 -14.64 -4.50 -6.66
CA ALA A 173 -15.26 -5.79 -6.38
C ALA A 173 -16.71 -5.64 -5.89
N GLY A 174 -17.01 -4.59 -5.13
CA GLY A 174 -18.32 -4.28 -4.56
C GLY A 174 -19.30 -3.87 -5.64
N ALA A 175 -18.87 -2.99 -6.53
CA ALA A 175 -19.62 -2.55 -7.69
C ALA A 175 -19.96 -3.73 -8.62
N LEU A 176 -19.01 -4.62 -8.87
CA LEU A 176 -19.15 -5.80 -9.73
C LEU A 176 -19.91 -6.97 -9.07
N ASN A 177 -20.34 -6.82 -7.82
CA ASN A 177 -21.01 -7.87 -7.06
C ASN A 177 -20.19 -9.16 -6.92
N TRP A 178 -18.86 -9.07 -7.02
CA TRP A 178 -17.93 -10.19 -6.88
C TRP A 178 -17.62 -10.52 -5.41
N PHE A 179 -18.46 -10.11 -4.47
CA PHE A 179 -18.27 -10.26 -3.02
C PHE A 179 -18.91 -11.55 -2.45
N PRO A 180 -18.12 -12.55 -2.01
CA PRO A 180 -18.61 -13.63 -1.17
C PRO A 180 -18.29 -13.44 0.33
N GLY A 181 -17.52 -12.40 0.72
CA GLY A 181 -17.04 -12.19 2.10
C GLY A 181 -15.86 -11.21 2.16
N ALA A 182 -14.84 -11.51 2.98
CA ALA A 182 -13.58 -10.75 3.04
C ALA A 182 -12.93 -10.68 1.65
N SER A 183 -12.62 -9.48 1.16
CA SER A 183 -11.91 -9.35 -0.11
C SER A 183 -10.45 -9.80 0.06
N ALA A 184 -9.89 -10.42 -0.98
CA ALA A 184 -8.49 -10.79 -1.02
C ALA A 184 -7.55 -9.59 -0.74
N SER A 185 -7.97 -8.40 -1.17
CA SER A 185 -7.30 -7.13 -0.94
C SER A 185 -7.32 -6.70 0.54
N GLN A 186 -8.42 -6.90 1.28
CA GLN A 186 -8.47 -6.66 2.73
C GLN A 186 -7.51 -7.58 3.50
N LEU A 187 -7.37 -8.83 3.06
CA LEU A 187 -6.45 -9.79 3.68
C LEU A 187 -4.99 -9.40 3.40
N ALA A 188 -4.66 -9.09 2.16
CA ALA A 188 -3.34 -8.61 1.77
C ALA A 188 -2.96 -7.32 2.51
N MET A 189 -3.91 -6.39 2.66
CA MET A 189 -3.73 -5.14 3.40
C MET A 189 -3.27 -5.37 4.84
N VAL A 190 -3.98 -6.21 5.60
CA VAL A 190 -3.64 -6.51 7.00
C VAL A 190 -2.23 -7.11 7.12
N VAL A 191 -1.90 -8.03 6.21
CA VAL A 191 -0.58 -8.68 6.16
C VAL A 191 0.55 -7.70 5.83
N GLN A 192 0.38 -6.90 4.77
CA GLN A 192 1.39 -5.96 4.30
C GLN A 192 1.62 -4.83 5.32
N SER A 193 0.56 -4.31 5.96
CA SER A 193 0.68 -3.29 7.00
C SER A 193 1.51 -3.78 8.19
N GLY A 194 1.24 -5.00 8.70
CA GLY A 194 2.04 -5.55 9.80
C GLY A 194 3.51 -5.82 9.42
N SER A 195 3.75 -6.17 8.15
CA SER A 195 5.10 -6.43 7.64
C SER A 195 5.93 -5.15 7.49
N ALA A 196 5.29 -4.03 7.12
CA ALA A 196 5.93 -2.71 7.06
C ALA A 196 6.44 -2.24 8.44
N ASP A 197 5.73 -2.64 9.50
CA ASP A 197 6.14 -2.37 10.89
C ASP A 197 7.19 -3.36 11.42
N GLY A 198 7.73 -4.24 10.57
CA GLY A 198 8.75 -5.23 10.94
C GLY A 198 8.24 -6.43 11.73
N HIS A 199 6.92 -6.59 11.89
CA HIS A 199 6.35 -7.75 12.54
C HIS A 199 6.34 -8.93 11.56
N GLN A 200 6.99 -10.04 11.91
CA GLN A 200 6.85 -11.26 11.13
C GLN A 200 5.39 -11.75 11.18
N LEU A 201 4.94 -12.41 10.11
CA LEU A 201 3.65 -13.13 10.02
C LEU A 201 3.61 -14.28 11.03
N SER A 202 3.57 -13.94 12.31
CA SER A 202 3.36 -14.83 13.43
C SER A 202 1.86 -15.09 13.58
N ALA A 203 1.50 -16.27 14.08
CA ALA A 203 0.14 -16.67 14.43
C ALA A 203 -0.60 -15.67 15.34
N ARG A 204 0.11 -14.69 15.91
CA ARG A 204 -0.42 -13.57 16.72
C ARG A 204 -1.37 -12.62 15.99
N ARG A 205 -1.32 -12.49 14.65
CA ARG A 205 -2.23 -11.59 13.88
C ARG A 205 -3.44 -12.27 13.23
N VAL A 206 -3.63 -13.57 13.45
CA VAL A 206 -4.81 -14.28 12.91
C VAL A 206 -6.15 -13.75 13.44
N PRO A 207 -6.25 -13.16 14.64
CA PRO A 207 -7.46 -12.49 15.09
C PRO A 207 -7.80 -11.22 14.29
N GLU A 208 -6.81 -10.48 13.79
CA GLU A 208 -7.02 -9.32 12.90
C GLU A 208 -7.57 -9.77 11.54
N VAL A 209 -7.01 -10.86 11.00
CA VAL A 209 -7.49 -11.54 9.80
C VAL A 209 -8.90 -12.08 9.99
N ALA A 210 -9.20 -12.71 11.14
CA ALA A 210 -10.53 -13.21 11.46
C ALA A 210 -11.55 -12.08 11.68
N ALA A 211 -11.14 -10.96 12.27
CA ALA A 211 -11.95 -9.76 12.42
C ALA A 211 -12.25 -9.11 11.06
N ALA A 212 -11.26 -9.03 10.17
CA ALA A 212 -11.43 -8.58 8.78
C ALA A 212 -12.43 -9.48 8.01
N VAL A 213 -12.33 -10.80 8.20
CA VAL A 213 -13.25 -11.75 7.57
C VAL A 213 -14.66 -11.64 8.13
N ALA A 214 -14.81 -11.49 9.46
CA ALA A 214 -16.11 -11.33 10.10
C ALA A 214 -16.78 -10.00 9.74
N SER A 215 -16.02 -8.91 9.70
CA SER A 215 -16.52 -7.59 9.32
C SER A 215 -16.94 -7.55 7.85
N GLY A 216 -16.15 -8.14 6.94
CA GLY A 216 -16.49 -8.25 5.52
C GLY A 216 -17.84 -8.95 5.26
N LEU A 217 -18.17 -9.98 6.05
CA LEU A 217 -19.46 -10.68 5.94
C LEU A 217 -20.66 -9.82 6.40
N VAL A 218 -20.49 -9.05 7.48
CA VAL A 218 -21.53 -8.12 7.99
C VAL A 218 -21.73 -6.97 7.01
N ILE A 219 -20.65 -6.40 6.50
CA ILE A 219 -20.66 -5.30 5.53
C ILE A 219 -21.34 -5.73 4.22
N ALA A 220 -21.08 -6.95 3.74
CA ALA A 220 -21.76 -7.47 2.56
C ALA A 220 -23.28 -7.59 2.75
N ALA A 221 -23.75 -7.93 3.94
CA ALA A 221 -25.19 -7.95 4.26
C ALA A 221 -25.78 -6.52 4.27
N VAL A 222 -25.08 -5.57 4.91
CA VAL A 222 -25.47 -4.15 4.94
C VAL A 222 -25.50 -3.55 3.53
N ALA A 223 -24.50 -3.84 2.69
CA ALA A 223 -24.41 -3.33 1.32
C ALA A 223 -25.58 -3.80 0.44
N ARG A 224 -26.00 -5.06 0.58
CA ARG A 224 -27.17 -5.60 -0.14
C ARG A 224 -28.48 -4.99 0.34
N GLY A 225 -28.61 -4.69 1.64
CA GLY A 225 -29.78 -4.02 2.20
C GLY A 225 -29.87 -2.56 1.76
N ALA A 226 -28.79 -1.80 1.98
CA ALA A 226 -28.73 -0.38 1.67
C ALA A 226 -28.94 -0.09 0.17
N SER A 227 -28.32 -0.88 -0.72
CA SER A 227 -28.50 -0.72 -2.17
C SER A 227 -29.92 -1.00 -2.69
N ARG A 228 -30.82 -1.53 -1.86
CA ARG A 228 -32.24 -1.68 -2.22
C ARG A 228 -33.09 -0.46 -1.87
N VAL A 229 -32.64 0.36 -0.93
CA VAL A 229 -33.40 1.48 -0.35
C VAL A 229 -32.90 2.83 -0.85
N VAL A 230 -31.60 2.94 -1.13
CA VAL A 230 -31.00 4.18 -1.62
C VAL A 230 -31.39 4.41 -3.10
N PRO A 231 -31.92 5.61 -3.46
CA PRO A 231 -32.25 5.96 -4.84
C PRO A 231 -31.00 6.32 -5.65
N ALA A 232 -30.04 5.40 -5.70
CA ALA A 232 -28.79 5.53 -6.44
C ALA A 232 -28.46 4.22 -7.17
N PRO A 233 -27.58 4.25 -8.17
CA PRO A 233 -27.16 3.03 -8.86
C PRO A 233 -26.61 2.00 -7.86
N ARG A 234 -27.18 0.79 -7.87
CA ARG A 234 -26.87 -0.24 -6.85
C ARG A 234 -25.39 -0.62 -6.81
N TRP A 235 -24.70 -0.55 -7.94
CA TRP A 235 -23.26 -0.82 -8.04
C TRP A 235 -22.46 0.27 -7.32
N LEU A 236 -22.87 1.54 -7.42
CA LEU A 236 -22.22 2.65 -6.76
C LEU A 236 -22.35 2.55 -5.23
N VAL A 237 -23.56 2.27 -4.74
CA VAL A 237 -23.82 2.07 -3.30
C VAL A 237 -22.99 0.92 -2.75
N ARG A 238 -22.93 -0.21 -3.46
CA ARG A 238 -22.13 -1.38 -3.05
C ARG A 238 -20.63 -1.09 -3.05
N GLY A 239 -20.13 -0.38 -4.07
CA GLY A 239 -18.72 0.02 -4.14
C GLY A 239 -18.34 1.00 -3.03
N ALA A 240 -19.16 2.01 -2.77
CA ALA A 240 -18.92 2.99 -1.70
C ALA A 240 -18.88 2.33 -0.31
N ILE A 241 -19.82 1.42 -0.03
CA ILE A 241 -19.86 0.69 1.24
C ILE A 241 -18.62 -0.22 1.39
N ALA A 242 -18.22 -0.92 0.33
CA ALA A 242 -17.03 -1.77 0.35
C ALA A 242 -15.72 -0.97 0.55
N TRP A 243 -15.63 0.21 -0.07
CA TRP A 243 -14.52 1.14 0.14
C TRP A 243 -14.46 1.60 1.61
N GLY A 244 -15.56 2.16 2.13
CA GLY A 244 -15.62 2.71 3.49
C GLY A 244 -15.37 1.66 4.56
N ALA A 245 -15.89 0.45 4.35
CA ALA A 245 -15.61 -0.71 5.19
C ALA A 245 -14.12 -1.05 5.30
N THR A 246 -13.39 -0.97 4.19
CA THR A 246 -11.96 -1.29 4.15
C THR A 246 -11.15 -0.22 4.88
N VAL A 247 -11.50 1.05 4.70
CA VAL A 247 -10.89 2.17 5.44
C VAL A 247 -11.16 2.06 6.94
N ALA A 248 -12.39 1.75 7.34
CA ALA A 248 -12.75 1.57 8.75
C ALA A 248 -12.03 0.38 9.39
N LEU A 249 -11.89 -0.74 8.65
CA LEU A 249 -11.14 -1.90 9.09
C LEU A 249 -9.66 -1.54 9.32
N ALA A 250 -9.04 -0.82 8.40
CA ALA A 250 -7.65 -0.37 8.53
C ALA A 250 -7.43 0.47 9.79
N ALA A 251 -8.31 1.45 10.04
CA ALA A 251 -8.25 2.29 11.24
C ALA A 251 -8.45 1.47 12.53
N ALA A 252 -9.32 0.46 12.50
CA ALA A 252 -9.51 -0.44 13.64
C ALA A 252 -8.27 -1.31 13.91
N THR A 253 -7.65 -1.87 12.86
CA THR A 253 -6.42 -2.67 13.00
C THR A 253 -5.24 -1.84 13.50
N GLU A 254 -5.12 -0.59 13.05
CA GLU A 254 -4.10 0.33 13.53
C GLU A 254 -4.26 0.63 15.03
N ARG A 255 -5.49 0.95 15.47
CA ARG A 255 -5.80 1.16 16.88
C ARG A 255 -5.50 -0.06 17.74
N ILE A 256 -5.87 -1.24 17.26
CA ILE A 256 -5.61 -2.50 17.95
C ILE A 256 -4.11 -2.76 18.06
N SER A 257 -3.36 -2.56 16.97
CA SER A 257 -1.91 -2.75 16.95
C SER A 257 -1.18 -1.75 17.86
N HIS A 258 -1.68 -0.52 17.99
CA HIS A 258 -1.13 0.48 18.93
C HIS A 258 -1.48 0.19 20.39
N GLN A 259 -2.63 -0.43 20.66
CA GLN A 259 -3.08 -0.78 22.01
C GLN A 259 -2.49 -2.10 22.53
N MET A 260 -2.18 -3.05 21.63
CA MET A 260 -1.66 -4.36 21.98
C MET A 260 -0.14 -4.42 21.81
N GLY A 261 0.57 -3.75 22.72
CA GLY A 261 1.99 -4.01 22.96
C GLY A 261 2.21 -5.45 23.46
N GLU A 262 2.97 -6.20 22.66
CA GLU A 262 3.68 -7.48 22.87
C GLU A 262 3.06 -8.72 23.56
N ASP A 263 2.07 -8.68 24.46
CA ASP A 263 1.89 -9.84 25.37
C ASP A 263 0.56 -10.61 25.39
N ASN A 264 -0.51 -10.21 24.71
CA ASN A 264 -1.79 -10.90 24.89
C ASN A 264 -2.60 -11.09 23.61
N LEU A 265 -2.40 -12.21 22.88
CA LEU A 265 -3.44 -12.79 22.03
C LEU A 265 -3.40 -14.33 22.03
N PRO A 266 -4.57 -14.99 22.07
CA PRO A 266 -4.67 -16.45 22.09
C PRO A 266 -4.22 -17.06 20.76
N ALA A 267 -3.39 -18.09 20.85
CA ALA A 267 -2.63 -18.70 19.76
C ALA A 267 -3.47 -19.41 18.67
N ASP A 268 -4.80 -19.49 18.77
CA ASP A 268 -5.62 -20.28 17.85
C ASP A 268 -6.73 -19.47 17.16
N ALA A 269 -6.44 -19.12 15.90
CA ALA A 269 -7.32 -18.63 14.85
C ALA A 269 -8.73 -19.24 14.81
N ARG A 270 -8.82 -20.57 14.93
CA ARG A 270 -10.07 -21.30 14.76
C ARG A 270 -11.00 -21.11 15.95
N SER A 271 -10.42 -20.96 17.14
CA SER A 271 -11.17 -20.72 18.38
C SER A 271 -11.83 -19.33 18.38
N ALA A 272 -11.12 -18.30 17.91
CA ALA A 272 -11.62 -16.93 17.81
C ALA A 272 -12.75 -16.79 16.77
N LEU A 273 -12.61 -17.45 15.62
CA LEU A 273 -13.66 -17.48 14.59
C LEU A 273 -14.90 -18.24 15.09
N ARG A 274 -14.73 -19.37 15.80
CA ARG A 274 -15.85 -20.12 16.37
C ARG A 274 -16.58 -19.34 17.46
N SER A 275 -15.87 -18.63 18.33
CA SER A 275 -16.48 -17.86 19.42
C SER A 275 -17.28 -16.66 18.89
N LEU A 276 -16.79 -15.98 17.84
CA LEU A 276 -17.54 -14.94 17.13
C LEU A 276 -18.79 -15.49 16.44
N LEU A 277 -18.67 -16.61 15.71
CA LEU A 277 -19.81 -17.26 15.06
C LEU A 277 -20.85 -17.77 16.07
N ALA A 278 -20.39 -18.27 17.23
CA ALA A 278 -21.27 -18.69 18.32
C ALA A 278 -22.04 -17.50 18.92
N ARG A 279 -21.39 -16.34 19.10
CA ARG A 279 -22.05 -15.11 19.58
C ARG A 279 -23.07 -14.56 18.59
N VAL A 280 -22.75 -14.54 17.30
CA VAL A 280 -23.69 -14.13 16.24
C VAL A 280 -24.89 -15.07 16.17
N ARG A 281 -24.68 -16.38 16.35
CA ARG A 281 -25.77 -17.37 16.37
C ARG A 281 -26.62 -17.27 17.64
N LYS A 282 -26.02 -16.93 18.79
CA LYS A 282 -26.72 -16.75 20.06
C LYS A 282 -27.59 -15.48 20.06
N GLY A 283 -27.07 -14.36 19.55
CA GLY A 283 -27.84 -13.11 19.42
C GLY A 283 -29.00 -13.16 18.43
N ARG A 284 -29.04 -14.18 17.56
CA ARG A 284 -30.19 -14.44 16.67
C ARG A 284 -31.31 -15.25 17.34
N LYS A 285 -31.00 -16.01 18.40
CA LYS A 285 -31.99 -16.79 19.17
C LYS A 285 -32.68 -15.99 20.29
N GLU A 286 -32.19 -14.81 20.60
CA GLU A 286 -32.75 -13.90 21.61
C GLU A 286 -33.74 -12.88 21.02
N LYS A 287 -34.02 -12.98 19.72
CA LYS A 287 -34.93 -12.10 18.96
C LYS A 287 -36.11 -12.83 18.30
N ASP A 288 -36.22 -14.14 18.54
CA ASP A 288 -37.42 -14.96 18.27
C ASP A 288 -38.07 -15.28 19.63
#